data_AF-A0A1F1Q776-F1
#
_entry.id   AF-A0A1F1Q776-F1
#
_cell.length_a   1.000
_cell.length_b   1.000
_cell.length_c   1.000
_cell.angle_alpha   90.00
_cell.angle_beta   90.00
_cell.angle_gamma   90.00
#
_symmetry.space_group_name_H-M   'P 1'
#
loop_
_entity.id
_entity.type
_entity.pdbx_description
1 polymer ?
#
loop_
_entity_poly.entity_id
_entity_poly.type
_entity_poly.pdbx_seq_one_letter_code
_entity_poly.pdbx_strand_id
1 'polypeptide(L)' 'MHENTEIRRESKRISCLSRSDPRFIVIPAGIDFFHIAERTTGRIKGFRRRHQDACDLARWLEQ' A
#
# COMPACT_ATOMS: atom_id res chain seq x y z
N MET A 1 -13.47 25.56 -35.51
CA MET A 1 -14.07 24.39 -34.84
C MET A 1 -13.00 23.75 -33.97
N HIS A 2 -12.92 24.13 -32.70
CA HIS A 2 -12.04 23.47 -31.73
C HIS A 2 -12.81 23.38 -30.42
N GLU A 3 -13.38 22.22 -30.17
CA GLU A 3 -13.81 21.83 -28.84
C GLU A 3 -13.78 20.31 -28.80
N ASN A 4 -12.80 19.73 -28.10
CA ASN A 4 -12.98 18.39 -27.57
C ASN A 4 -12.66 18.42 -26.08
N THR A 5 -13.77 18.46 -25.36
CA THR A 5 -13.98 18.40 -23.92
C THR A 5 -13.72 16.99 -23.40
N GLU A 6 -12.48 16.64 -23.09
CA GLU A 6 -12.22 15.46 -22.25
C GLU A 6 -11.32 15.82 -21.07
N ILE A 7 -11.89 16.66 -20.20
CA ILE A 7 -11.35 16.97 -18.90
C ILE A 7 -11.49 15.74 -17.99
N ARG A 8 -10.33 15.34 -17.48
CA ARG A 8 -10.11 14.48 -16.31
C ARG A 8 -10.52 13.02 -16.50
N ARG A 9 -9.53 12.21 -16.89
CA ARG A 9 -9.38 10.85 -16.34
C ARG A 9 -9.52 10.95 -14.83
N GLU A 10 -10.73 10.67 -14.35
CA GLU A 10 -11.04 10.50 -12.96
C GLU A 10 -10.05 9.46 -12.43
N SER A 11 -9.11 9.93 -11.61
CA SER A 11 -8.17 9.06 -10.95
C SER A 11 -9.00 8.14 -10.07
N LYS A 12 -9.18 6.90 -10.51
CA LYS A 12 -9.71 5.78 -9.73
C LYS A 12 -8.79 5.50 -8.53
N ARG A 13 -8.62 6.47 -7.63
CA ARG A 13 -8.12 6.32 -6.27
C ARG A 13 -9.27 6.48 -5.28
N ILE A 14 -10.45 5.96 -5.62
CA ILE A 14 -11.58 5.96 -4.68
C ILE A 14 -11.32 4.97 -3.53
N SER A 15 -10.32 4.08 -3.64
CA SER A 15 -10.02 3.07 -2.61
C SER A 15 -9.36 3.59 -1.33
N CYS A 16 -9.01 4.87 -1.19
CA CYS A 16 -8.33 5.39 0.02
C CYS A 16 -9.22 6.17 0.99
N LEU A 17 -10.55 6.20 0.83
CA LEU A 17 -11.46 6.90 1.75
C LEU A 17 -12.10 6.00 2.82
N SER A 18 -11.61 4.77 2.99
CA SER A 18 -11.92 3.99 4.18
C SER A 18 -11.11 4.55 5.35
N ARG A 19 -11.79 4.95 6.43
CA ARG A 19 -11.26 5.49 7.70
C ARG A 19 -10.38 4.48 8.49
N SER A 20 -9.95 3.41 7.81
CA SER A 20 -9.22 2.25 8.33
C SER A 20 -8.27 1.73 7.26
N ASP A 21 -7.62 2.63 6.53
CA ASP A 21 -6.56 2.25 5.61
C ASP A 21 -5.29 1.90 6.41
N PRO A 22 -4.76 0.67 6.29
CA PRO A 22 -3.60 0.25 7.06
C PRO A 22 -2.37 1.08 6.66
N ARG A 23 -1.70 1.70 7.63
CA ARG A 23 -0.54 2.55 7.36
C ARG A 23 0.66 1.71 6.92
N PHE A 24 0.73 0.45 7.32
CA PHE A 24 1.72 -0.52 6.85
C PHE A 24 1.10 -1.55 5.90
N ILE A 25 1.75 -1.74 4.76
CA ILE A 25 1.40 -2.72 3.74
C ILE A 25 2.48 -3.80 3.62
N VAL A 26 2.05 -5.03 3.36
CA VAL A 26 2.95 -6.16 3.10
C VAL A 26 3.09 -6.34 1.59
N ILE A 27 4.32 -6.25 1.09
CA ILE A 27 4.64 -6.33 -0.34
C ILE A 27 5.45 -7.61 -0.60
N PRO A 28 4.97 -8.52 -1.46
CA PRO A 28 5.76 -9.66 -1.91
C PRO A 28 6.88 -9.18 -2.83
N ALA A 29 8.11 -9.65 -2.59
CA ALA A 29 9.29 -9.23 -3.35
C ALA A 29 10.13 -10.40 -3.87
N GLY A 30 9.62 -11.62 -3.77
CA GLY A 30 10.30 -12.81 -4.25
C GLY A 30 9.65 -14.10 -3.75
N ILE A 31 10.43 -15.18 -3.78
CA ILE A 31 10.02 -16.49 -3.25
C ILE A 31 10.19 -16.45 -1.73
N ASP A 32 9.08 -16.58 -1.00
CA ASP A 32 9.07 -16.50 0.47
C ASP A 32 9.81 -15.25 0.98
N PHE A 33 9.51 -14.09 0.37
CA PHE A 33 10.13 -12.82 0.74
C PHE A 33 9.11 -11.68 0.67
N PHE A 34 8.93 -11.03 1.82
CA PHE A 34 7.94 -10.01 2.04
C PHE A 34 8.57 -8.82 2.76
N HIS A 35 8.24 -7.62 2.31
CA HIS A 35 8.66 -6.39 2.95
C HIS A 35 7.46 -5.65 3.51
N ILE A 36 7.65 -5.04 4.67
CA ILE A 36 6.64 -4.19 5.28
C ILE A 36 7.01 -2.76 4.89
N ALA A 37 6.16 -2.13 4.09
CA ALA A 37 6.34 -0.75 3.64
C ALA A 37 5.28 0.15 4.27
N GLU A 38 5.68 1.33 4.70
CA GLU A 38 4.74 2.37 5.10
C GLU A 38 4.07 2.95 3.87
N ARG A 39 2.74 3.02 3.86
CA ARG A 39 1.95 3.47 2.71
C ARG A 39 2.12 4.95 2.40
N THR A 40 2.32 5.77 3.43
CA THR A 40 2.46 7.23 3.30
C THR A 40 3.83 7.64 2.78
N THR A 41 4.90 7.01 3.26
CA THR A 41 6.28 7.39 2.91
C THR A 41 6.97 6.40 1.98
N GLY A 42 6.41 5.21 1.76
CA GLY A 42 7.06 4.12 1.05
C GLY A 42 8.26 3.51 1.77
N ARG A 43 8.50 3.89 3.04
CA ARG A 43 9.69 3.43 3.79
C ARG A 43 9.53 1.98 4.21
N ILE A 44 10.54 1.18 3.92
CA ILE A 44 10.59 -0.22 4.36
C ILE A 44 10.93 -0.26 5.84
N LYS A 45 10.05 -0.84 6.64
CA LYS A 45 10.21 -1.03 8.09
C LYS A 45 10.83 -2.37 8.44
N GLY A 46 10.72 -3.36 7.56
CA GLY A 46 11.29 -4.68 7.81
C GLY A 46 11.12 -5.66 6.67
N PHE A 47 11.82 -6.78 6.82
CA PHE A 47 11.90 -7.89 5.88
C PHE A 47 11.48 -9.16 6.61
N ARG A 48 10.64 -9.98 5.98
CA ARG A 48 10.17 -11.25 6.51
C ARG A 48 10.10 -12.28 5.41
N ARG A 49 10.41 -13.53 5.77
CA ARG A 49 10.34 -14.64 4.82
C ARG A 49 8.93 -15.19 4.67
N ARG A 50 8.20 -15.29 5.79
CA ARG A 50 6.79 -15.71 5.76
C ARG A 50 5.82 -14.54 5.73
N HIS A 51 4.74 -14.71 5.00
CA HIS A 51 3.63 -13.76 4.95
C HIS A 51 3.02 -13.50 6.33
N GLN A 52 2.88 -14.53 7.16
CA GLN A 52 2.27 -14.41 8.49
C GLN A 52 3.11 -13.51 9.42
N ASP A 53 4.43 -13.72 9.44
CA ASP A 53 5.36 -12.89 10.21
C ASP A 53 5.39 -11.44 9.69
N ALA A 54 5.21 -11.24 8.38
CA ALA A 54 5.12 -9.91 7.78
C ALA A 54 3.83 -9.18 8.20
N CYS A 55 2.71 -9.90 8.23
CA CYS A 55 1.42 -9.36 8.65
C CYS A 55 1.39 -9.04 10.14
N ASP A 56 2.01 -9.88 10.97
CA ASP A 56 2.12 -9.64 12.41
C ASP A 56 2.94 -8.37 12.71
N LEU A 57 4.08 -8.21 12.03
CA LEU A 57 4.89 -7.00 12.13
C LEU A 57 4.13 -5.76 11.66
N ALA A 58 3.38 -5.85 10.56
CA ALA A 58 2.55 -4.74 10.10
C ALA A 58 1.53 -4.33 11.17
N ARG A 59 0.84 -5.28 11.82
CA ARG A 59 -0.10 -4.99 12.91
C ARG A 59 0.58 -4.40 14.14
N TRP A 60 1.77 -4.89 14.51
CA TRP A 60 2.53 -4.35 15.63
C TRP A 60 2.96 -2.90 15.40
N LEU A 61 3.27 -2.54 14.14
CA LEU A 61 3.62 -1.16 13.78
C LEU A 61 2.41 -0.21 13.73
N GLU A 62 1.20 -0.74 13.54
CA GLU A 62 -0.06 0.05 13.57
C GLU A 62 -0.51 0.45 15.00
N GLN A 63 0.05 -0.15 16.05
CA GLN A 63 -0.21 0.18 17.47
C GLN A 63 0.50 1.46 17.90
#